data_AF-A0A820HCB3-F1
#
_entry.id   AF-A0A820HCB3-F1
#
_cell.length_a   1.000
_cell.length_b   1.000
_cell.length_c   1.000
_cell.angle_alpha   90.00
_cell.angle_beta   90.00
_cell.angle_gamma   90.00
#
_symmetry.space_group_name_H-M   'P 1'
#
loop_
_entity.id
_entity.type
_entity.pdbx_description
1 polymer ?
#
loop_
_entity_poly.entity_id
_entity_poly.type
_entity_poly.pdbx_seq_one_letter_code
_entity_poly.pdbx_strand_id
1 'polypeptide(L)'
;DRQFLALIQFSILYTGCKAMTITILPFIQQGITRYGITICLILGPLGNIFNCMVFTRSSHRNTPSSVYFLCLSIVGIIHSIWSFTPILYTLNHPDPQNYSVFYCKIRLYGSHTLGLCLRYVIMLACVDRFLVTRTNVHIRSLSSVNMARKLVFIMFVLCSLIAIQILVTEDIKNGICTMLTTYKLPYSIYQIIVISI
;
A
#
# COMPACT_ATOMS: atom_id res chain seq x y z
N ASP A 1 -40.93 30.32 31.09
CA ASP A 1 -39.50 30.72 31.13
C ASP A 1 -38.47 29.64 31.42
N ARG A 2 -38.54 28.82 32.48
CA ARG A 2 -37.46 27.84 32.77
C ARG A 2 -37.33 26.68 31.77
N GLN A 3 -38.41 26.26 31.12
CA GLN A 3 -38.35 25.15 30.15
C GLN A 3 -37.80 25.56 28.78
N PHE A 4 -37.93 26.83 28.39
CA PHE A 4 -37.41 27.35 27.13
C PHE A 4 -35.88 27.55 27.19
N LEU A 5 -35.36 28.02 28.34
CA LEU A 5 -33.92 28.12 28.62
C LEU A 5 -33.22 26.75 28.64
N ALA A 6 -33.88 25.70 29.15
CA ALA A 6 -33.33 24.34 29.17
C ALA A 6 -33.22 23.73 27.75
N LEU A 7 -34.18 24.00 26.87
CA LEU A 7 -34.17 23.54 25.47
C LEU A 7 -33.10 24.28 24.63
N ILE A 8 -32.86 25.56 24.91
CA ILE A 8 -31.78 26.33 24.28
C ILE A 8 -30.41 25.83 24.77
N GLN A 9 -30.23 25.58 26.07
CA GLN A 9 -29.00 24.98 26.61
C GLN A 9 -28.73 23.59 26.04
N PHE A 10 -29.76 22.74 25.88
CA PHE A 10 -29.59 21.40 25.30
C PHE A 10 -29.26 21.45 23.80
N SER A 11 -29.84 22.40 23.06
CA SER A 11 -29.54 22.61 21.64
C SER A 11 -28.13 23.19 21.42
N ILE A 12 -27.66 24.10 22.28
CA ILE A 12 -26.29 24.64 22.26
C ILE A 12 -25.27 23.56 22.65
N LEU A 13 -25.57 22.71 23.65
CA LEU A 13 -24.72 21.60 24.07
C LEU A 13 -24.64 20.49 23.01
N TYR A 14 -25.75 20.19 22.32
CA TYR A 14 -25.80 19.18 21.27
C TYR A 14 -25.12 19.67 19.97
N THR A 15 -25.23 20.96 19.64
CA THR A 15 -24.53 21.57 18.50
C THR A 15 -23.03 21.75 18.80
N GLY A 16 -22.68 22.11 20.04
CA GLY A 16 -21.30 22.17 20.53
C GLY A 16 -20.61 20.80 20.61
N CYS A 17 -21.32 19.76 21.03
CA CYS A 17 -20.78 18.38 21.08
C CYS A 17 -20.59 17.79 19.68
N LYS A 18 -21.50 18.07 18.72
CA LYS A 18 -21.26 17.72 17.30
C LYS A 18 -20.05 18.46 16.73
N ALA A 19 -19.90 19.77 16.98
CA ALA A 19 -18.73 20.53 16.54
C ALA A 19 -17.41 20.07 17.19
N MET A 20 -17.47 19.68 18.47
CA MET A 20 -16.32 19.16 19.24
C MET A 20 -15.92 17.74 18.79
N THR A 21 -16.87 16.86 18.47
CA THR A 21 -16.56 15.53 17.91
C THR A 21 -15.98 15.62 16.48
N ILE A 22 -16.41 16.62 15.70
CA ILE A 22 -15.92 16.89 14.34
C ILE A 22 -14.48 17.43 14.33
N THR A 23 -13.99 18.01 15.44
CA THR A 23 -12.64 18.62 15.52
C THR A 23 -11.62 17.79 16.32
N ILE A 24 -12.06 17.04 17.32
CA ILE A 24 -11.15 16.15 18.09
C ILE A 24 -10.74 14.93 17.26
N LEU A 25 -11.66 14.34 16.51
CA LEU A 25 -11.37 13.15 15.69
C LEU A 25 -10.26 13.41 14.64
N PRO A 26 -10.31 14.49 13.82
CA PRO A 26 -9.22 14.79 12.90
C PRO A 26 -7.93 15.18 13.64
N PHE A 27 -8.00 15.82 14.81
CA PHE A 27 -6.81 16.15 15.60
C PHE A 27 -6.08 14.90 16.12
N ILE A 28 -6.82 13.94 16.68
CA ILE A 28 -6.27 12.65 17.12
C ILE A 28 -5.73 11.86 15.93
N GLN A 29 -6.49 11.80 14.82
CA GLN A 29 -6.07 11.12 13.60
C GLN A 29 -4.78 11.73 13.04
N GLN A 30 -4.65 13.07 13.07
CA GLN A 30 -3.45 13.77 12.62
C GLN A 30 -2.24 13.42 13.50
N GLY A 31 -2.41 13.37 14.82
CA GLY A 31 -1.35 12.94 15.75
C GLY A 31 -0.88 11.52 15.49
N ILE A 32 -1.82 10.56 15.42
CA ILE A 32 -1.53 9.15 15.15
C ILE A 32 -0.86 8.99 13.78
N THR A 33 -1.36 9.68 12.75
CA THR A 33 -0.80 9.64 11.40
C THR A 33 0.63 10.17 11.39
N ARG A 34 0.88 11.30 12.05
CA ARG A 34 2.21 11.93 12.09
C ARG A 34 3.24 11.03 12.75
N TYR A 35 2.96 10.52 13.95
CA TYR A 35 3.91 9.67 14.66
C TYR A 35 3.98 8.25 14.07
N GLY A 36 2.84 7.64 13.77
CA GLY A 36 2.76 6.29 13.23
C GLY A 36 3.45 6.15 11.87
N ILE A 37 3.18 7.06 10.93
CA ILE A 37 3.80 7.01 9.60
C ILE A 37 5.29 7.33 9.68
N THR A 38 5.72 8.26 10.53
CA THR A 38 7.15 8.55 10.71
C THR A 38 7.89 7.32 11.25
N ILE A 39 7.32 6.61 12.21
CA ILE A 39 7.90 5.36 12.73
C ILE A 39 7.96 4.29 11.63
N CYS A 40 6.87 4.09 10.87
CA CYS A 40 6.85 3.14 9.75
C CYS A 40 7.85 3.50 8.65
N LEU A 41 8.03 4.79 8.35
CA LEU A 41 8.96 5.28 7.34
C LEU A 41 10.43 5.08 7.75
N ILE A 42 10.73 5.01 9.05
CA ILE A 42 12.09 4.73 9.54
C ILE A 42 12.29 3.22 9.70
N LEU A 43 11.44 2.57 10.50
CA LEU A 43 11.61 1.15 10.84
C LEU A 43 11.38 0.22 9.64
N GLY A 44 10.45 0.55 8.74
CA GLY A 44 10.14 -0.27 7.57
C GLY A 44 11.34 -0.43 6.62
N PRO A 45 11.90 0.67 6.11
CA PRO A 45 13.11 0.62 5.29
C PRO A 45 14.30 0.02 6.04
N LEU A 46 14.51 0.35 7.33
CA LEU A 46 15.61 -0.24 8.11
C LEU A 46 15.52 -1.77 8.17
N GLY A 47 14.32 -2.32 8.47
CA GLY A 47 14.11 -3.76 8.48
C GLY A 47 14.40 -4.42 7.13
N ASN A 48 13.94 -3.79 6.04
CA ASN A 48 14.21 -4.28 4.70
C ASN A 48 15.69 -4.13 4.27
N ILE A 49 16.41 -3.12 4.76
CA ILE A 49 17.86 -2.97 4.53
C ILE A 49 18.61 -4.12 5.20
N PHE A 50 18.28 -4.45 6.45
CA PHE A 50 18.89 -5.60 7.13
C PHE A 50 18.61 -6.91 6.39
N ASN A 51 17.38 -7.11 5.88
CA ASN A 51 17.06 -8.26 5.04
C ASN A 51 17.92 -8.29 3.77
N CYS A 52 18.10 -7.16 3.08
CA CYS A 52 18.99 -7.07 1.92
C CYS A 52 20.43 -7.46 2.27
N MET A 53 20.97 -6.99 3.40
CA MET A 53 22.32 -7.34 3.85
C MET A 53 22.47 -8.85 4.07
N VAL A 54 21.49 -9.48 4.72
CA VAL A 54 21.48 -10.93 4.98
C VAL A 54 21.40 -11.73 3.68
N PHE A 55 20.45 -11.40 2.79
CA PHE A 55 20.22 -12.17 1.55
C PHE A 55 21.28 -11.93 0.47
N THR A 56 22.03 -10.82 0.54
CA THR A 56 23.16 -10.57 -0.36
C THR A 56 24.40 -11.42 0.00
N ARG A 57 24.44 -12.01 1.19
CA ARG A 57 25.57 -12.85 1.65
C ARG A 57 25.70 -14.11 0.80
N SER A 58 26.94 -14.48 0.42
CA SER A 58 27.24 -15.59 -0.49
C SER A 58 26.59 -16.93 -0.11
N SER A 59 26.41 -17.18 1.18
CA SER A 59 25.77 -18.39 1.70
C SER A 59 24.30 -18.55 1.28
N HIS A 60 23.57 -17.46 1.06
CA HIS A 60 22.12 -17.50 0.78
C HIS A 60 21.77 -17.25 -0.70
N ARG A 61 22.71 -16.75 -1.52
CA ARG A 61 22.50 -16.41 -2.95
C ARG A 61 22.19 -17.61 -3.86
N ASN A 62 22.48 -18.82 -3.41
CA ASN A 62 22.30 -20.04 -4.21
C ASN A 62 20.90 -20.67 -4.07
N THR A 63 20.03 -20.08 -3.25
CA THR A 63 18.67 -20.59 -3.05
C THR A 63 17.66 -19.77 -3.87
N PRO A 64 16.70 -20.40 -4.56
CA PRO A 64 15.68 -19.66 -5.32
C PRO A 64 14.83 -18.76 -4.43
N SER A 65 14.51 -19.24 -3.22
CA SER A 65 13.72 -18.48 -2.25
C SER A 65 14.36 -17.16 -1.81
N SER A 66 15.71 -17.09 -1.72
CA SER A 66 16.39 -15.85 -1.34
C SER A 66 16.24 -14.74 -2.39
N VAL A 67 16.07 -15.10 -3.68
CA VAL A 67 15.80 -14.14 -4.74
C VAL A 67 14.45 -13.45 -4.51
N TYR A 68 13.41 -14.20 -4.14
CA TYR A 68 12.10 -13.62 -3.84
C TYR A 68 12.15 -12.72 -2.61
N PHE A 69 12.82 -13.14 -1.52
CA PHE A 69 12.94 -12.31 -0.31
C PHE A 69 13.82 -11.06 -0.51
N LEU A 70 14.88 -11.15 -1.31
CA LEU A 70 15.70 -9.99 -1.68
C LEU A 70 14.87 -9.01 -2.52
N CYS A 71 14.12 -9.51 -3.50
CA CYS A 71 13.21 -8.68 -4.29
C CYS A 71 12.15 -8.02 -3.39
N LEU A 72 11.50 -8.78 -2.51
CA LEU A 72 10.51 -8.29 -1.56
C LEU A 72 11.07 -7.14 -0.70
N SER A 73 12.32 -7.27 -0.25
CA SER A 73 12.99 -6.26 0.56
C SER A 73 13.26 -4.97 -0.23
N ILE A 74 13.77 -5.08 -1.47
CA ILE A 74 14.01 -3.92 -2.35
C ILE A 74 12.70 -3.20 -2.65
N VAL A 75 11.66 -3.93 -3.06
CA VAL A 75 10.34 -3.37 -3.36
C VAL A 75 9.70 -2.77 -2.11
N GLY A 76 9.92 -3.37 -0.94
CA GLY A 76 9.40 -2.88 0.34
C GLY A 76 9.98 -1.53 0.73
N ILE A 77 11.28 -1.29 0.47
CA ILE A 77 11.93 0.02 0.67
C ILE A 77 11.30 1.07 -0.25
N ILE A 78 11.21 0.76 -1.55
CA ILE A 78 10.65 1.67 -2.56
C ILE A 78 9.19 1.99 -2.22
N HIS A 79 8.38 0.99 -1.89
CA HIS A 79 6.97 1.17 -1.55
C HIS A 79 6.77 2.02 -0.30
N SER A 80 7.59 1.80 0.73
CA SER A 80 7.50 2.58 1.99
C SER A 80 7.78 4.06 1.74
N ILE A 81 8.84 4.37 0.99
CA ILE A 81 9.17 5.76 0.63
C ILE A 81 8.07 6.35 -0.23
N TRP A 82 7.66 5.65 -1.30
CA TRP A 82 6.67 6.16 -2.24
C TRP A 82 5.30 6.45 -1.60
N SER A 83 4.84 5.55 -0.71
CA SER A 83 3.50 5.65 -0.13
C SER A 83 3.44 6.60 1.07
N PHE A 84 4.46 6.63 1.93
CA PHE A 84 4.41 7.39 3.18
C PHE A 84 4.91 8.84 3.07
N THR A 85 5.91 9.12 2.24
CA THR A 85 6.42 10.48 2.03
C THR A 85 5.33 11.50 1.68
N PRO A 86 4.42 11.26 0.72
CA PRO A 86 3.37 12.22 0.40
C PRO A 86 2.38 12.41 1.56
N ILE A 87 2.15 11.38 2.39
CA ILE A 87 1.23 11.52 3.54
C ILE A 87 1.83 12.46 4.60
N LEU A 88 3.13 12.36 4.85
CA LEU A 88 3.84 13.29 5.74
C LEU A 88 3.89 14.72 5.17
N TYR A 89 3.97 14.87 3.85
CA TYR A 89 3.92 16.17 3.20
C TYR A 89 2.55 16.85 3.37
N THR A 90 1.46 16.10 3.16
CA THR A 90 0.08 16.59 3.29
C THR A 90 -0.32 17.04 4.70
N LEU A 91 0.47 16.68 5.73
CA LEU A 91 0.24 17.11 7.11
C LEU A 91 0.49 18.61 7.31
N ASN A 92 1.41 19.21 6.54
CA ASN A 92 1.80 20.62 6.67
C ASN A 92 1.55 21.44 5.40
N HIS A 93 1.27 20.78 4.27
CA HIS A 93 1.13 21.41 2.96
C HIS A 93 -0.16 20.98 2.26
N PRO A 94 -0.73 21.85 1.40
CA PRO A 94 -1.85 21.48 0.56
C PRO A 94 -1.46 20.31 -0.36
N ASP A 95 -2.42 19.42 -0.57
CA ASP A 95 -2.15 18.13 -1.17
C ASP A 95 -1.93 18.21 -2.68
N PRO A 96 -0.72 17.90 -3.21
CA PRO A 96 -0.43 17.99 -4.63
C PRO A 96 -1.30 17.04 -5.48
N GLN A 97 -1.87 15.99 -4.89
CA GLN A 97 -2.76 15.06 -5.60
C GLN A 97 -4.11 15.68 -5.98
N ASN A 98 -4.49 16.79 -5.34
CA ASN A 98 -5.75 17.47 -5.60
C ASN A 98 -5.66 18.55 -6.69
N TYR A 99 -4.44 18.90 -7.11
CA TYR A 99 -4.20 19.94 -8.13
C TYR A 99 -3.75 19.36 -9.47
N SER A 100 -2.98 18.26 -9.46
CA SER A 100 -2.42 17.67 -10.67
C SER A 100 -2.98 16.28 -10.91
N VAL A 101 -3.79 16.15 -11.97
CA VAL A 101 -4.36 14.85 -12.41
C VAL A 101 -3.23 13.85 -12.68
N PHE A 102 -2.13 14.32 -13.29
CA PHE A 102 -0.97 13.49 -13.57
C PHE A 102 -0.32 12.95 -12.28
N TYR A 103 -0.11 13.81 -11.28
CA TYR A 103 0.48 13.40 -10.01
C TYR A 103 -0.43 12.43 -9.26
N CYS A 104 -1.75 12.69 -9.23
CA CYS A 104 -2.67 11.76 -8.59
C CYS A 104 -2.61 10.37 -9.22
N LYS A 105 -2.73 10.31 -10.56
CA LYS A 105 -2.71 9.04 -11.31
C LYS A 105 -1.43 8.25 -11.03
N ILE A 106 -0.27 8.88 -11.15
CA ILE A 106 1.03 8.23 -10.93
C ILE A 106 1.20 7.80 -9.48
N ARG A 107 0.77 8.62 -8.52
CA ARG A 107 0.88 8.30 -7.09
C ARG A 107 0.08 7.04 -6.77
N LEU A 108 -1.20 7.01 -7.15
CA LEU A 108 -2.10 5.88 -6.89
C LEU A 108 -1.67 4.63 -7.65
N TYR A 109 -1.30 4.78 -8.93
CA TYR A 109 -0.75 3.69 -9.73
C TYR A 109 0.52 3.09 -9.09
N GLY A 110 1.47 3.93 -8.68
CA GLY A 110 2.72 3.48 -8.07
C GLY A 110 2.50 2.76 -6.75
N SER A 111 1.71 3.34 -5.84
CA SER A 111 1.38 2.70 -4.56
C SER A 111 0.67 1.36 -4.74
N HIS A 112 -0.29 1.29 -5.66
CA HIS A 112 -1.03 0.06 -5.93
C HIS A 112 -0.16 -1.01 -6.59
N THR A 113 0.62 -0.64 -7.62
CA THR A 113 1.50 -1.58 -8.34
C THR A 113 2.53 -2.18 -7.38
N LEU A 114 3.20 -1.35 -6.60
CA LEU A 114 4.21 -1.79 -5.63
C LEU A 114 3.58 -2.67 -4.54
N GLY A 115 2.38 -2.32 -4.07
CA GLY A 115 1.63 -3.12 -3.09
C GLY A 115 1.25 -4.51 -3.63
N LEU A 116 0.81 -4.60 -4.89
CA LEU A 116 0.54 -5.88 -5.55
C LEU A 116 1.82 -6.71 -5.71
N CYS A 117 2.91 -6.10 -6.17
CA CYS A 117 4.19 -6.79 -6.32
C CYS A 117 4.62 -7.45 -5.01
N LEU A 118 4.51 -6.76 -3.87
CA LEU A 118 4.87 -7.32 -2.57
C LEU A 118 4.08 -8.59 -2.25
N ARG A 119 2.75 -8.57 -2.47
CA ARG A 119 1.85 -9.71 -2.18
C ARG A 119 2.10 -10.90 -3.10
N TYR A 120 2.22 -10.66 -4.40
CA TYR A 120 2.43 -11.77 -5.33
C TYR A 120 3.85 -12.36 -5.24
N VAL A 121 4.86 -11.55 -4.94
CA VAL A 121 6.23 -12.05 -4.71
C VAL A 121 6.30 -12.93 -3.46
N ILE A 122 5.61 -12.57 -2.37
CA ILE A 122 5.55 -13.44 -1.19
C ILE A 122 4.77 -14.73 -1.48
N MET A 123 3.69 -14.67 -2.26
CA MET A 123 2.98 -15.87 -2.71
C MET A 123 3.87 -16.80 -3.54
N LEU A 124 4.65 -16.25 -4.49
CA LEU A 124 5.62 -17.03 -5.25
C LEU A 124 6.70 -17.67 -4.35
N ALA A 125 7.15 -16.97 -3.32
CA ALA A 125 8.08 -17.52 -2.33
C ALA A 125 7.46 -18.70 -1.56
N CYS A 126 6.19 -18.60 -1.18
CA CYS A 126 5.45 -19.68 -0.52
C CYS A 126 5.30 -20.90 -1.45
N VAL A 127 4.95 -20.68 -2.71
CA VAL A 127 4.86 -21.74 -3.73
C VAL A 127 6.21 -22.41 -3.93
N ASP A 128 7.29 -21.63 -4.07
CA ASP A 128 8.65 -22.16 -4.19
C ASP A 128 9.03 -23.05 -3.00
N ARG A 129 8.73 -22.61 -1.77
CA ARG A 129 8.96 -23.42 -0.56
C ARG A 129 8.13 -24.70 -0.53
N PHE A 130 6.88 -24.64 -0.99
CA PHE A 130 6.05 -25.83 -1.14
C PHE A 130 6.61 -26.81 -2.18
N LEU A 131 7.18 -26.33 -3.29
CA LEU A 131 7.78 -27.19 -4.30
C LEU A 131 9.04 -27.89 -3.78
N VAL A 132 9.85 -27.21 -2.96
CA VAL A 132 11.08 -27.77 -2.37
C VAL A 132 10.80 -28.91 -1.38
N THR A 133 9.67 -28.89 -0.67
CA THR A 133 9.31 -29.94 0.30
C THR A 133 8.75 -31.20 -0.34
N ARG A 134 8.45 -31.20 -1.65
CA ARG A 134 7.94 -32.39 -2.36
C ARG A 134 9.05 -33.40 -2.59
N THR A 135 8.72 -34.68 -2.46
CA THR A 135 9.64 -35.82 -2.66
C THR A 135 9.97 -36.07 -4.14
N ASN A 136 9.14 -35.60 -5.06
CA ASN A 136 9.34 -35.79 -6.49
C ASN A 136 10.45 -34.85 -7.03
N VAL A 137 11.51 -35.47 -7.55
CA VAL A 137 12.71 -34.77 -8.07
C VAL A 137 12.38 -33.83 -9.23
N HIS A 138 11.45 -34.20 -10.11
CA HIS A 138 11.05 -33.33 -11.23
C HIS A 138 10.39 -32.04 -10.72
N ILE A 139 9.52 -32.16 -9.72
CA ILE A 139 8.84 -31.00 -9.11
C ILE A 139 9.84 -30.12 -8.35
N ARG A 140 10.77 -30.73 -7.63
CA ARG A 140 11.84 -30.02 -6.92
C ARG A 140 12.79 -29.28 -7.88
N SER A 141 13.05 -29.84 -9.06
CA SER A 141 13.92 -29.22 -10.07
C SER A 141 13.37 -27.91 -10.65
N LEU A 142 12.06 -27.68 -10.54
CA LEU A 142 11.42 -26.42 -10.95
C LEU A 142 11.84 -25.25 -10.05
N SER A 143 12.20 -25.53 -8.79
CA SER A 143 12.73 -24.56 -7.83
C SER A 143 14.21 -24.28 -8.14
N SER A 144 14.44 -23.46 -9.17
CA SER A 144 15.78 -23.02 -9.59
C SER A 144 15.89 -21.49 -9.54
N VAL A 145 17.09 -21.00 -9.24
CA VAL A 145 17.39 -19.54 -9.13
C VAL A 145 17.06 -18.80 -10.43
N ASN A 146 17.34 -19.44 -11.58
CA ASN A 146 17.05 -18.87 -12.90
C ASN A 146 15.55 -18.76 -13.15
N MET A 147 14.78 -19.77 -12.77
CA MET A 147 13.32 -19.74 -12.90
C MET A 147 12.73 -18.69 -11.94
N ALA A 148 13.23 -18.61 -10.70
CA ALA A 148 12.79 -17.60 -9.75
C ALA A 148 12.97 -16.17 -10.27
N ARG A 149 14.12 -15.86 -10.88
CA ARG A 149 14.35 -14.53 -11.49
C ARG A 149 13.38 -14.24 -12.63
N LYS A 150 13.10 -15.22 -13.49
CA LYS A 150 12.12 -15.09 -14.58
C LYS A 150 10.70 -14.87 -14.04
N LEU A 151 10.30 -15.64 -13.02
CA LEU A 151 8.98 -15.52 -12.40
C LEU A 151 8.78 -14.17 -11.72
N VAL A 152 9.78 -13.66 -11.00
CA VAL A 152 9.74 -12.31 -10.42
C VAL A 152 9.56 -11.24 -11.50
N PHE A 153 10.32 -11.34 -12.60
CA PHE A 153 10.20 -10.38 -13.70
C PHE A 153 8.82 -10.42 -14.37
N ILE A 154 8.32 -11.61 -14.69
CA ILE A 154 6.97 -11.79 -15.26
C ILE A 154 5.92 -11.22 -14.30
N MET A 155 6.06 -11.50 -12.99
CA MET A 155 5.11 -11.00 -12.00
C MET A 155 5.10 -9.47 -11.91
N PHE A 156 6.25 -8.83 -12.01
CA PHE A 156 6.36 -7.37 -12.06
C PHE A 156 5.61 -6.75 -13.25
N VAL A 157 5.75 -7.38 -14.42
CA VAL A 157 5.03 -6.97 -15.64
C VAL A 157 3.53 -7.16 -15.46
N LEU A 158 3.10 -8.32 -14.95
CA LEU A 158 1.68 -8.59 -14.71
C LEU A 158 1.07 -7.61 -13.70
N CYS A 159 1.75 -7.34 -12.57
CA CYS A 159 1.30 -6.37 -11.58
C CYS A 159 1.14 -4.97 -12.17
N SER A 160 2.07 -4.58 -13.04
CA SER A 160 2.04 -3.28 -13.73
C SER A 160 0.85 -3.21 -14.69
N LEU A 161 0.63 -4.24 -15.52
CA LEU A 161 -0.51 -4.32 -16.45
C LEU A 161 -1.85 -4.27 -15.73
N ILE A 162 -1.98 -5.03 -14.63
CA ILE A 162 -3.18 -5.05 -13.79
C ILE A 162 -3.45 -3.66 -13.18
N ALA A 163 -2.41 -2.93 -12.79
CA ALA A 163 -2.56 -1.60 -12.21
C ALA A 163 -2.88 -0.50 -13.23
N ILE A 164 -2.71 -0.72 -14.55
CA ILE A 164 -2.99 0.29 -15.60
C ILE A 164 -4.42 0.83 -15.50
N GLN A 165 -5.39 0.01 -15.07
CA GLN A 165 -6.78 0.46 -14.91
C GLN A 165 -6.94 1.68 -13.99
N ILE A 166 -6.02 1.88 -13.03
CA ILE A 166 -6.02 3.02 -12.10
C ILE A 166 -5.71 4.32 -12.85
N LEU A 167 -4.80 4.28 -13.84
CA LEU A 167 -4.48 5.44 -14.66
C LEU A 167 -5.67 5.93 -15.48
N VAL A 168 -6.58 5.01 -15.84
CA VAL A 168 -7.77 5.31 -16.65
C VAL A 168 -8.94 5.78 -15.77
N THR A 169 -9.07 5.24 -14.56
CA THR A 169 -10.29 5.40 -13.73
C THR A 169 -10.27 6.61 -12.79
N GLU A 170 -9.07 7.10 -12.44
CA GLU A 170 -8.90 8.22 -11.52
C GLU A 170 -9.02 9.57 -12.22
N ASP A 171 -9.76 10.50 -11.61
CA ASP A 171 -9.86 11.88 -12.09
C ASP A 171 -10.04 12.85 -10.92
N ILE A 172 -9.84 14.15 -11.14
CA ILE A 172 -10.07 15.18 -10.13
C ILE A 172 -11.50 15.69 -10.28
N LYS A 173 -12.34 15.39 -9.29
CA LYS A 173 -13.70 15.94 -9.19
C LYS A 173 -13.82 16.75 -7.90
N ASN A 174 -14.31 17.98 -8.01
CA ASN A 174 -14.47 18.91 -6.88
C ASN A 174 -13.18 19.15 -6.08
N GLY A 175 -12.03 19.21 -6.76
CA GLY A 175 -10.73 19.42 -6.12
C GLY A 175 -10.27 18.26 -5.24
N ILE A 176 -10.84 17.07 -5.41
CA ILE A 176 -10.42 15.84 -4.74
C ILE A 176 -10.12 14.82 -5.82
N CYS A 177 -8.98 14.16 -5.72
CA CYS A 177 -8.73 13.02 -6.59
C CYS A 177 -9.60 11.83 -6.17
N THR A 178 -10.50 11.41 -7.05
CA THR A 178 -11.46 10.36 -6.74
C THR A 178 -11.83 9.54 -7.98
N MET A 179 -12.14 8.28 -7.74
CA MET A 179 -12.64 7.37 -8.76
C MET A 179 -13.92 7.91 -9.41
N LEU A 180 -13.96 7.84 -10.74
CA LEU A 180 -15.17 8.09 -11.52
C LEU A 180 -16.35 7.24 -11.01
N THR A 181 -17.49 7.88 -10.75
CA THR A 181 -18.67 7.27 -10.11
C THR A 181 -19.16 6.00 -10.81
N THR A 182 -19.09 5.96 -12.14
CA THR A 182 -19.50 4.80 -12.96
C THR A 182 -18.62 3.57 -12.73
N TYR A 183 -17.38 3.75 -12.31
CA TYR A 183 -16.38 2.68 -12.19
C TYR A 183 -16.11 2.23 -10.75
N LYS A 184 -16.81 2.78 -9.76
CA LYS A 184 -16.64 2.40 -8.35
C LYS A 184 -17.01 0.94 -8.09
N LEU A 185 -18.15 0.48 -8.60
CA LEU A 185 -18.61 -0.91 -8.46
C LEU A 185 -17.66 -1.94 -9.07
N PRO A 186 -17.24 -1.82 -10.35
CA PRO A 186 -16.30 -2.79 -10.93
C PRO A 186 -14.94 -2.76 -10.23
N TYR A 187 -14.47 -1.58 -9.78
CA TYR A 187 -13.23 -1.48 -9.02
C TYR A 187 -13.31 -2.17 -7.65
N SER A 188 -14.43 -2.08 -6.93
CA SER A 188 -14.61 -2.81 -5.67
C SER A 188 -14.61 -4.33 -5.86
N ILE A 189 -15.24 -4.84 -6.90
CA ILE A 189 -15.21 -6.28 -7.24
C ILE A 189 -13.78 -6.71 -7.56
N TYR A 190 -13.07 -5.91 -8.38
CA TYR A 190 -11.67 -6.13 -8.69
C TYR A 190 -10.80 -6.15 -7.43
N GLN A 191 -10.99 -5.21 -6.50
CA GLN A 191 -10.23 -5.19 -5.26
C GLN A 191 -10.47 -6.46 -4.44
N ILE A 192 -11.70 -6.95 -4.32
CA ILE A 192 -11.95 -8.21 -3.59
C ILE A 192 -11.18 -9.37 -4.24
N ILE A 193 -11.19 -9.47 -5.57
CA ILE A 193 -10.52 -10.60 -6.24
C ILE A 193 -9.00 -10.49 -6.16
N VAL A 194 -8.45 -9.29 -6.35
CA VAL A 194 -7.00 -9.10 -6.56
C VAL A 194 -6.26 -8.72 -5.28
N ILE A 195 -6.95 -8.12 -4.30
CA ILE A 195 -6.36 -7.77 -3.00
C ILE A 195 -6.60 -8.85 -1.94
N SER A 196 -7.67 -9.65 -2.05
CA SER A 196 -7.92 -10.75 -1.10
C SER A 196 -7.17 -12.05 -1.43
N ILE A 197 -6.56 -12.15 -2.62
CA ILE A 197 -5.58 -13.18 -2.97
C ILE A 197 -4.19 -12.73 -2.51
#